data_AF-A0A024B533-F1
#
_entry.id   AF-A0A024B533-F1
#
_cell.length_a   1.000
_cell.length_b   1.000
_cell.length_c   1.000
_cell.angle_alpha   90.00
_cell.angle_beta   90.00
_cell.angle_gamma   90.00
#
_symmetry.space_group_name_H-M   'P 1'
#
loop_
_entity.id
_entity.type
_entity.pdbx_description
1 polymer ?
#
loop_
_entity_poly.entity_id
_entity_poly.type
_entity_poly.pdbx_seq_one_letter_code
_entity_poly.pdbx_strand_id
1 'polypeptide(L)'
;MAQHFLNQGLSVSSQGVGSSEVQIAFLTKQVIRLAQHLKTHSKDYSSQRGLRKILGKRKRLLGYLGRENAARYESLLAQLSIRGLNKNN
;
A
#
# COMPACT_ATOMS: atom_id res chain seq x y z
N MET A 1 -17.92 -11.74 1.37
CA MET A 1 -17.21 -12.03 2.64
C MET A 1 -15.72 -11.64 2.60
N ALA A 2 -15.35 -10.47 2.05
CA ALA A 2 -13.94 -10.05 1.93
C ALA A 2 -13.71 -8.53 2.05
N GLN A 3 -14.59 -7.82 2.76
CA GLN A 3 -14.50 -6.35 2.91
C GLN A 3 -14.28 -5.87 4.36
N HIS A 4 -14.11 -6.77 5.33
CA HIS A 4 -14.21 -6.37 6.75
C HIS A 4 -12.89 -6.19 7.54
N PHE A 5 -11.71 -6.40 6.95
CA PHE A 5 -10.44 -6.44 7.71
C PHE A 5 -9.42 -5.36 7.34
N LEU A 6 -9.79 -4.07 7.42
CA LEU A 6 -8.80 -2.98 7.29
C LEU A 6 -9.04 -1.81 8.27
N ASN A 7 -9.63 -2.09 9.43
CA ASN A 7 -9.93 -1.06 10.42
C ASN A 7 -9.77 -1.47 11.88
N GLN A 8 -8.80 -2.34 12.20
CA GLN A 8 -8.37 -2.54 13.59
C GLN A 8 -6.85 -2.72 13.61
N GLY A 9 -6.13 -1.83 14.31
CA GLY A 9 -4.76 -2.08 14.75
C GLY A 9 -3.65 -1.09 14.37
N LEU A 10 -3.90 0.00 13.64
CA LEU A 10 -2.93 1.11 13.58
C LEU A 10 -3.28 2.13 14.66
N SER A 11 -2.79 1.90 15.88
CA SER A 11 -2.73 2.93 16.92
C SER A 11 -1.73 4.00 16.47
N VAL A 12 -2.16 4.88 15.59
CA VAL A 12 -1.40 6.07 15.23
C VAL A 12 -1.55 7.00 16.42
N SER A 13 -0.53 7.06 17.26
CA SER A 13 -0.35 8.19 18.17
C SER A 13 -0.57 9.47 17.36
N SER A 14 -1.38 10.36 17.91
CA SER A 14 -2.03 11.54 17.32
C SER A 14 -1.11 12.62 16.71
N GLN A 15 0.13 12.29 16.34
CA GLN A 15 1.16 13.20 15.85
C GLN A 15 1.53 13.02 14.36
N GLY A 16 0.90 12.12 13.62
CA GLY A 16 1.46 11.63 12.35
C GLY A 16 0.61 11.73 11.08
N VAL A 17 -0.11 12.83 10.82
CA VAL A 17 -0.63 13.11 9.46
C VAL A 17 0.57 13.38 8.55
N GLY A 18 1.10 12.33 7.92
CA GLY A 18 2.30 12.42 7.07
C GLY A 18 3.23 11.21 7.13
N SER A 19 3.09 10.34 8.13
CA SER A 19 3.99 9.18 8.29
C SER A 19 3.93 8.23 7.09
N SER A 20 5.10 7.70 6.70
CA SER A 20 5.26 6.80 5.56
C SER A 20 4.29 5.61 5.61
N GLU A 21 4.01 5.06 6.80
CA GLU A 21 3.08 3.94 7.00
C GLU A 21 1.65 4.28 6.63
N VAL A 22 1.14 5.44 7.09
CA VAL A 22 -0.22 5.89 6.83
C VAL A 22 -0.41 6.07 5.32
N GLN A 23 0.59 6.67 4.66
CA GLN A 23 0.59 6.82 3.21
C GLN A 23 0.61 5.46 2.49
N ILE A 24 1.43 4.51 2.94
CA ILE A 24 1.49 3.14 2.35
C ILE A 24 0.17 2.40 2.53
N ALA A 25 -0.45 2.49 3.71
CA ALA A 25 -1.75 1.87 3.99
C ALA A 25 -2.86 2.45 3.10
N PHE A 26 -2.91 3.79 2.97
CA PHE A 26 -3.86 4.46 2.08
C PHE A 26 -3.66 4.07 0.62
N LEU A 27 -2.42 4.11 0.12
CA LEU A 27 -2.10 3.71 -1.27
C LEU A 27 -2.46 2.24 -1.51
N THR A 28 -2.31 1.37 -0.51
CA THR A 28 -2.69 -0.04 -0.60
C THR A 28 -4.18 -0.22 -0.77
N LYS A 29 -5.00 0.51 0.00
CA LYS A 29 -6.47 0.53 -0.18
C LYS A 29 -6.85 0.96 -1.61
N GLN A 30 -6.20 2.01 -2.12
CA GLN A 30 -6.45 2.51 -3.47
C GLN A 30 -6.03 1.52 -4.56
N VAL A 31 -4.89 0.82 -4.39
CA VAL A 31 -4.46 -0.27 -5.31
C VAL A 31 -5.51 -1.37 -5.37
N ILE A 32 -6.00 -1.83 -4.22
CA ILE A 32 -7.00 -2.91 -4.16
C ILE A 32 -8.29 -2.49 -4.87
N ARG A 33 -8.79 -1.28 -4.59
CA ARG A 33 -9.99 -0.73 -5.23
C ARG A 33 -9.85 -0.62 -6.74
N LEU A 34 -8.75 -0.04 -7.23
CA LEU A 34 -8.51 0.12 -8.67
C LEU A 34 -8.26 -1.22 -9.36
N ALA A 35 -7.57 -2.16 -8.69
CA ALA A 35 -7.38 -3.50 -9.23
C ALA A 35 -8.72 -4.23 -9.40
N GLN A 36 -9.66 -4.07 -8.46
CA GLN A 36 -11.01 -4.61 -8.59
C GLN A 36 -11.79 -3.94 -9.74
N HIS A 37 -11.76 -2.61 -9.84
CA HIS A 37 -12.38 -1.87 -10.95
C HIS A 37 -11.88 -2.32 -12.33
N LEU A 38 -10.57 -2.54 -12.44
CA LEU A 38 -9.95 -2.96 -13.70
C LEU A 38 -10.23 -4.42 -14.09
N LYS A 39 -10.70 -5.26 -13.15
CA LYS A 39 -11.16 -6.61 -13.49
C LYS A 39 -12.42 -6.57 -14.36
N THR A 40 -13.33 -5.63 -14.11
CA THR A 40 -14.53 -5.44 -14.92
C THR A 40 -14.28 -4.49 -16.09
N HIS A 41 -13.42 -3.49 -15.92
CA HIS A 41 -13.12 -2.47 -16.93
C HIS A 41 -11.69 -2.59 -17.48
N SER A 42 -11.38 -3.71 -18.13
CA SER A 42 -10.03 -4.02 -18.62
C SER A 42 -9.48 -3.02 -19.67
N LYS A 43 -10.35 -2.31 -20.39
CA LYS A 43 -9.98 -1.29 -21.40
C LYS A 43 -9.84 0.13 -20.85
N ASP A 44 -10.01 0.33 -19.54
CA ASP A 44 -9.83 1.65 -18.91
C ASP A 44 -8.33 1.96 -18.71
N TYR A 45 -7.69 2.41 -19.78
CA TYR A 45 -6.25 2.73 -19.80
C TYR A 45 -5.89 3.92 -18.89
N SER A 46 -6.82 4.84 -18.64
CA SER A 46 -6.60 5.97 -17.73
C SER A 46 -6.46 5.48 -16.29
N SER A 47 -7.38 4.61 -15.85
CA SER A 47 -7.32 3.97 -14.54
C SER A 47 -6.11 3.04 -14.39
N GLN A 48 -5.73 2.31 -15.43
CA GLN A 48 -4.49 1.51 -15.42
C GLN A 48 -3.25 2.38 -15.21
N ARG A 49 -3.17 3.53 -15.89
CA ARG A 49 -2.08 4.49 -15.70
C ARG A 49 -2.06 5.04 -14.28
N GLY A 50 -3.23 5.35 -13.71
CA GLY A 50 -3.39 5.75 -12.32
C GLY A 50 -2.89 4.67 -11.35
N LEU A 51 -3.29 3.42 -11.55
CA LEU A 51 -2.85 2.28 -10.75
C LEU A 51 -1.32 2.12 -10.76
N ARG A 52 -0.69 2.21 -11.95
CA ARG A 52 0.78 2.13 -12.08
C ARG A 52 1.48 3.24 -11.29
N LYS A 53 0.97 4.48 -11.32
CA LYS A 53 1.52 5.59 -10.53
C LYS A 53 1.43 5.32 -9.02
N ILE A 54 0.29 4.83 -8.55
CA ILE A 54 0.07 4.51 -7.13
C ILE A 54 1.00 3.38 -6.68
N LEU A 55 1.15 2.32 -7.50
CA LEU A 55 2.10 1.23 -7.24
C LEU A 55 3.54 1.74 -7.14
N GLY A 56 3.96 2.62 -8.05
CA GLY A 56 5.29 3.25 -8.02
C GLY A 56 5.53 4.09 -6.76
N LYS A 57 4.55 4.92 -6.37
CA LYS A 57 4.64 5.73 -5.13
C LYS A 57 4.74 4.83 -3.90
N ARG A 58 3.90 3.79 -3.81
CA ARG A 58 3.94 2.82 -2.71
C ARG A 58 5.29 2.09 -2.63
N LYS A 59 5.85 1.67 -3.77
CA LYS A 59 7.16 1.02 -3.87
C LYS A 59 8.28 1.92 -3.30
N ARG A 60 8.27 3.21 -3.66
CA ARG A 60 9.25 4.19 -3.15
C ARG A 60 9.13 4.39 -1.63
N LEU A 61 7.92 4.54 -1.11
CA LEU A 61 7.69 4.71 0.34
C LEU A 61 8.10 3.48 1.13
N LEU A 62 7.79 2.27 0.64
CA LEU A 62 8.26 1.02 1.26
C LEU A 62 9.79 0.92 1.26
N GLY A 63 10.44 1.31 0.17
CA GLY A 63 11.90 1.36 0.08
C GLY A 63 12.53 2.38 1.03
N TYR A 64 11.88 3.54 1.22
CA TYR A 64 12.31 4.54 2.21
C TYR A 64 12.17 4.00 3.63
N LEU A 65 11.01 3.45 3.99
CA LEU A 65 10.75 2.90 5.31
C LEU A 65 11.70 1.75 5.66
N GLY A 66 12.01 0.88 4.69
CA GLY A 66 12.98 -0.21 4.88
C GLY A 66 14.42 0.27 5.09
N ARG A 67 14.78 1.47 4.61
CA ARG A 67 16.11 2.08 4.87
C ARG A 67 16.16 2.79 6.23
N GLU A 68 15.07 3.44 6.61
CA GLU A 68 14.98 4.20 7.86
C GLU A 68 14.79 3.29 9.07
N ASN A 69 13.89 2.30 8.96
CA ASN A 69 13.55 1.42 10.08
C ASN A 69 13.02 0.07 9.58
N ALA A 70 13.89 -0.95 9.62
CA ALA A 70 13.54 -2.31 9.21
C ALA A 70 12.41 -2.93 10.05
N ALA A 71 12.34 -2.65 11.36
CA ALA A 71 11.29 -3.20 12.23
C ALA A 71 9.89 -2.65 11.87
N ARG A 72 9.80 -1.34 11.55
CA ARG A 72 8.56 -0.72 11.07
C ARG A 72 8.16 -1.26 9.70
N TYR A 73 9.12 -1.49 8.81
CA TYR A 73 8.89 -2.11 7.50
C TYR A 73 8.30 -3.52 7.61
N GLU A 74 8.89 -4.40 8.42
CA GLU A 74 8.40 -5.77 8.64
C GLU A 74 7.01 -5.78 9.27
N SER A 75 6.80 -4.95 10.30
CA SER A 75 5.49 -4.81 10.96
C SER A 75 4.41 -4.35 9.98
N LEU A 76 4.74 -3.41 9.09
CA LEU A 76 3.81 -2.89 8.09
C LEU A 76 3.49 -3.93 7.00
N LEU A 77 4.47 -4.73 6.58
CA LEU A 77 4.26 -5.83 5.64
C LEU A 77 3.31 -6.88 6.23
N ALA A 78 3.51 -7.25 7.51
CA ALA A 78 2.63 -8.17 8.22
C ALA A 78 1.20 -7.62 8.32
N GLN A 79 1.04 -6.36 8.72
CA GLN A 79 -0.26 -5.71 8.87
C GLN A 79 -1.04 -5.60 7.56
N LEU A 80 -0.36 -5.24 6.47
CA LEU A 80 -1.02 -5.03 5.18
C LEU A 80 -1.13 -6.32 4.35
N SER A 81 -0.55 -7.43 4.83
CA SER A 81 -0.45 -8.70 4.09
C SER A 81 0.07 -8.51 2.65
N ILE A 82 0.94 -7.52 2.46
CA ILE A 82 1.54 -7.23 1.16
C ILE A 82 2.74 -8.18 1.03
N ARG A 83 2.77 -9.01 0.00
CA ARG A 83 4.01 -9.70 -0.38
C ARG A 83 5.07 -8.63 -0.65
N GLY A 84 6.10 -8.59 0.19
CA GLY A 84 7.20 -7.63 0.11
C GLY A 84 7.80 -7.57 -1.29
N LEU A 85 8.46 -6.46 -1.61
CA LEU A 85 9.20 -6.33 -2.85
C LEU A 85 10.31 -7.38 -2.83
N ASN A 86 10.12 -8.48 -3.57
CA ASN A 86 11.18 -9.44 -3.81
C ASN A 86 12.33 -8.68 -4.50
N LYS A 87 13.41 -8.44 -3.77
CA LYS A 87 14.67 -7.92 -4.32
C LYS A 87 15.34 -9.09 -5.05
N ASN A 88 14.99 -9.37 -6.30
CA ASN A 88 15.74 -10.31 -7.15
C ASN A 88 15.46 -10.06 -8.64
N ASN A 89 16.56 -9.85 -9.39
CA ASN A 89 16.76 -9.60 -10.83
C ASN A 89 16.17 -8.32 -11.45
#